data_AF-A0A378LEG7-F1
#
_entry.id   AF-A0A378LEG7-F1
#
_cell.length_a   1.000
_cell.length_b   1.000
_cell.length_c   1.000
_cell.angle_alpha   90.00
_cell.angle_beta   90.00
_cell.angle_gamma   90.00
#
_symmetry.space_group_name_H-M   'P 1'
#
loop_
_entity.id
_entity.type
_entity.pdbx_description
1 polymer ?
#
loop_
_entity_poly.entity_id
_entity_poly.type
_entity_poly.pdbx_seq_one_letter_code
_entity_poly.pdbx_strand_id
1 'polypeptide(L)'
;MWYLKIMRELLSVLPEASRKDGRIFLNKLFFSVEEITEQQTEIEFFLGLIEKSFLKFERKEPGSVSLTEFCKHILGLTLLYVKSSDDLAIWNSDFVPALKKGKIKHFLILDKKERAKISSIRLLNKIEMDTFASLEHTVNINFEHLRIILNKYHTTETAQFFIKNYSTRLDGENCCGEFKLLVQDAQTFVDKQRNQILPPPSFSTSHRLSIFQPIIGHNSESAIINHTQKIRQP
;
A
#
# COMPACT_ATOMS: atom_id res chain seq x y z
N MET A 1 -4.04 2.43 -2.23
CA MET A 1 -2.57 2.26 -2.25
C MET A 1 -2.11 2.15 -0.83
N TRP A 2 -1.84 0.93 -0.40
CA TRP A 2 -1.55 0.59 1.00
C TRP A 2 -0.33 1.37 1.54
N TYR A 3 0.74 1.52 0.74
CA TYR A 3 1.97 2.20 1.14
C TYR A 3 1.75 3.67 1.47
N LEU A 4 0.85 4.34 0.76
CA LEU A 4 0.54 5.75 0.97
C LEU A 4 -0.16 5.96 2.33
N LYS A 5 -0.95 4.98 2.79
CA LYS A 5 -1.56 5.03 4.12
C LYS A 5 -0.48 4.98 5.20
N ILE A 6 0.48 4.09 5.07
CA ILE A 6 1.60 3.92 6.01
C ILE A 6 2.49 5.18 6.01
N MET A 7 2.86 5.69 4.85
CA MET A 7 3.68 6.90 4.73
C MET A 7 3.01 8.16 5.31
N ARG A 8 1.66 8.19 5.35
CA ARG A 8 0.92 9.32 5.94
C ARG A 8 1.03 9.40 7.45
N GLU A 9 1.39 8.32 8.14
CA GLU A 9 1.62 8.32 9.58
C GLU A 9 2.81 9.23 9.96
N LEU A 10 3.79 9.35 9.07
CA LEU A 10 4.93 10.25 9.23
C LEU A 10 4.56 11.73 9.10
N LEU A 11 3.36 12.09 8.64
CA LEU A 11 2.96 13.50 8.54
C LEU A 11 2.84 14.17 9.92
N SER A 12 2.73 13.39 10.99
CA SER A 12 2.69 13.90 12.37
C SER A 12 3.94 14.69 12.77
N VAL A 13 5.11 14.34 12.20
CA VAL A 13 6.39 15.02 12.46
C VAL A 13 6.47 16.42 11.83
N LEU A 14 5.57 16.74 10.91
CA LEU A 14 5.45 18.06 10.30
C LEU A 14 4.62 19.00 11.18
N PRO A 15 4.91 20.31 11.16
CA PRO A 15 4.02 21.34 11.72
C PRO A 15 2.60 21.18 11.16
N GLU A 16 1.59 21.39 12.00
CA GLU A 16 0.17 21.22 11.63
C GLU A 16 -0.17 21.93 10.32
N ALA A 17 0.27 23.18 10.18
CA ALA A 17 0.05 24.01 9.00
C ALA A 17 0.63 23.42 7.70
N SER A 18 1.64 22.56 7.79
CA SER A 18 2.33 21.94 6.64
C SER A 18 1.86 20.53 6.32
N ARG A 19 1.03 19.89 7.17
CA ARG A 19 0.62 18.49 6.98
C ARG A 19 -0.19 18.27 5.71
N LYS A 20 -1.04 19.24 5.35
CA LYS A 20 -1.80 19.21 4.10
C LYS A 20 -0.87 19.20 2.88
N ASP A 21 0.15 20.04 2.90
CA ASP A 21 1.14 20.12 1.81
C ASP A 21 2.00 18.86 1.74
N GLY A 22 2.39 18.29 2.88
CA GLY A 22 3.08 17.00 2.94
C GLY A 22 2.25 15.88 2.29
N ARG A 23 0.94 15.83 2.57
CA ARG A 23 0.03 14.87 1.93
C ARG A 23 -0.08 15.08 0.41
N ILE A 24 -0.19 16.34 -0.03
CA ILE A 24 -0.25 16.69 -1.45
C ILE A 24 1.05 16.27 -2.15
N PHE A 25 2.20 16.52 -1.52
CA PHE A 25 3.50 16.10 -2.01
C PHE A 25 3.58 14.59 -2.18
N LEU A 26 3.24 13.80 -1.15
CA LEU A 26 3.27 12.34 -1.23
C LEU A 26 2.42 11.82 -2.39
N ASN A 27 1.17 12.28 -2.50
CA ASN A 27 0.27 11.85 -3.58
C ASN A 27 0.86 12.15 -4.96
N LYS A 28 1.43 13.35 -5.15
CA LYS A 28 2.02 13.76 -6.43
C LYS A 28 3.28 12.97 -6.76
N LEU A 29 4.09 12.68 -5.74
CA LEU A 29 5.33 11.93 -5.92
C LEU A 29 5.02 10.51 -6.38
N PHE A 30 4.17 9.77 -5.65
CA PHE A 30 3.84 8.39 -6.01
C PHE A 30 3.15 8.29 -7.38
N PHE A 31 2.22 9.20 -7.68
CA PHE A 31 1.63 9.27 -9.02
C PHE A 31 2.69 9.49 -10.11
N SER A 32 3.71 10.32 -9.84
CA SER A 32 4.79 10.55 -10.80
C SER A 32 5.70 9.33 -10.98
N VAL A 33 5.95 8.58 -9.90
CA VAL A 33 6.75 7.35 -9.96
C VAL A 33 6.04 6.29 -10.81
N GLU A 34 4.72 6.15 -10.65
CA GLU A 34 3.90 5.25 -11.47
C GLU A 34 3.90 5.65 -12.95
N GLU A 35 3.91 6.96 -13.26
CA GLU A 35 4.06 7.45 -14.64
C GLU A 35 5.45 7.13 -15.22
N ILE A 36 6.52 7.19 -14.41
CA ILE A 36 7.91 6.98 -14.85
C ILE A 36 8.25 5.49 -15.02
N THR A 37 7.75 4.64 -14.12
CA THR A 37 8.02 3.20 -14.11
C THR A 37 7.00 2.41 -14.94
N GLU A 38 6.16 3.07 -15.73
CA GLU A 38 5.08 2.44 -16.50
C GLU A 38 4.18 1.52 -15.65
N GLN A 39 3.97 1.89 -14.38
CA GLN A 39 3.22 1.14 -13.37
C GLN A 39 3.84 -0.22 -12.95
N GLN A 40 5.10 -0.47 -13.29
CA GLN A 40 5.84 -1.70 -12.96
C GLN A 40 6.82 -1.48 -11.80
N THR A 41 6.40 -0.73 -10.78
CA THR A 41 7.28 -0.48 -9.62
C THR A 41 7.44 -1.74 -8.78
N GLU A 42 8.69 -2.21 -8.64
CA GLU A 42 9.03 -3.36 -7.81
C GLU A 42 8.74 -3.14 -6.32
N ILE A 43 8.51 -4.21 -5.57
CA ILE A 43 8.07 -4.11 -4.17
C ILE A 43 9.16 -3.52 -3.28
N GLU A 44 10.42 -3.84 -3.56
CA GLU A 44 11.63 -3.36 -2.89
C GLU A 44 11.66 -1.84 -2.83
N PHE A 45 11.16 -1.16 -3.88
CA PHE A 45 11.03 0.28 -3.88
C PHE A 45 10.17 0.78 -2.71
N PHE A 46 8.97 0.21 -2.54
CA PHE A 46 8.06 0.63 -1.49
C PHE A 46 8.58 0.25 -0.10
N LEU A 47 9.15 -0.95 0.04
CA LEU A 47 9.68 -1.44 1.31
C LEU A 47 10.87 -0.59 1.78
N GLY A 48 11.82 -0.31 0.89
CA GLY A 48 12.98 0.52 1.19
C GLY A 48 12.59 1.96 1.50
N LEU A 49 11.67 2.53 0.71
CA LEU A 49 11.15 3.87 0.94
C LEU A 49 10.48 3.98 2.32
N ILE A 50 9.61 3.03 2.69
CA ILE A 50 8.93 3.02 3.99
C ILE A 50 9.96 2.88 5.11
N GLU A 51 10.81 1.86 5.05
CA GLU A 51 11.76 1.53 6.11
C GLU A 51 12.70 2.71 6.42
N LYS A 52 13.36 3.27 5.40
CA LYS A 52 14.30 4.37 5.59
C LYS A 52 13.62 5.67 6.01
N SER A 53 12.39 5.92 5.56
CA SER A 53 11.63 7.10 5.98
C SER A 53 11.25 7.05 7.45
N PHE A 54 10.80 5.88 7.92
CA PHE A 54 10.53 5.68 9.35
C PHE A 54 11.81 5.74 10.16
N LEU A 55 12.91 5.14 9.69
CA LEU A 55 14.19 5.18 10.40
C LEU A 55 14.63 6.62 10.69
N LYS A 56 14.40 7.55 9.75
CA LYS A 56 14.73 8.97 9.95
C LYS A 56 13.75 9.71 10.84
N PHE A 57 12.45 9.44 10.70
CA PHE A 57 11.40 10.32 11.24
C PHE A 57 10.61 9.76 12.41
N GLU A 58 10.56 8.45 12.64
CA GLU A 58 9.68 7.82 13.64
C GLU A 58 9.92 8.32 15.07
N ARG A 59 11.15 8.74 15.38
CA ARG A 59 11.58 9.23 16.70
C ARG A 59 11.61 10.75 16.80
N LYS A 60 11.21 11.46 15.75
CA LYS A 60 11.16 12.92 15.74
C LYS A 60 9.90 13.38 16.46
N GLU A 61 10.03 14.46 17.21
CA GLU A 61 8.89 15.05 17.91
C GLU A 61 7.84 15.57 16.90
N PRO A 62 6.55 15.48 17.21
CA PRO A 62 5.51 16.07 16.37
C PRO A 62 5.77 17.55 16.10
N GLY A 63 5.68 17.97 14.83
CA GLY A 63 5.93 19.35 14.46
C GLY A 63 7.41 19.78 14.35
N SER A 64 8.37 18.90 14.65
CA SER A 64 9.80 19.25 14.68
C SER A 64 10.50 19.27 13.32
N VAL A 65 9.91 18.63 12.30
CA VAL A 65 10.54 18.46 10.99
C VAL A 65 9.95 19.45 9.98
N SER A 66 10.81 20.20 9.29
CA SER A 66 10.35 21.12 8.25
C SER A 66 9.79 20.36 7.04
N LEU A 67 8.80 20.96 6.36
CA LEU A 67 8.23 20.39 5.12
C LEU A 67 9.31 20.11 4.06
N THR A 68 10.26 21.03 3.91
CA THR A 68 11.34 20.88 2.93
C THR A 68 12.31 19.76 3.27
N GLU A 69 12.66 19.58 4.54
CA GLU A 69 13.49 18.45 4.98
C GLU A 69 12.79 17.12 4.69
N PHE A 70 11.52 17.01 5.09
CA PHE A 70 10.70 15.83 4.82
C PHE A 70 10.64 15.53 3.32
N CYS A 71 10.21 16.49 2.51
CA CYS A 71 10.06 16.29 1.07
C CYS A 71 11.38 15.97 0.36
N LYS A 72 12.50 16.60 0.75
CA LYS A 72 13.82 16.29 0.17
C LYS A 72 14.23 14.86 0.50
N HIS A 73 14.07 14.43 1.75
CA HIS A 73 14.45 13.08 2.14
C HIS A 73 13.63 12.02 1.41
N ILE A 74 12.29 12.17 1.42
CA ILE A 74 11.40 11.22 0.72
C ILE A 74 11.71 11.17 -0.78
N LEU A 75 11.89 12.34 -1.43
CA LEU A 75 12.26 12.38 -2.85
C LEU A 75 13.62 11.72 -3.10
N GLY A 76 14.61 11.96 -2.24
CA GLY A 76 15.92 11.34 -2.37
C GLY A 76 15.87 9.81 -2.26
N LEU A 77 15.11 9.28 -1.29
CA LEU A 77 14.86 7.84 -1.19
C LEU A 77 14.16 7.31 -2.44
N THR A 78 13.17 8.04 -2.97
CA THR A 78 12.50 7.67 -4.22
C THR A 78 13.50 7.57 -5.38
N LEU A 79 14.41 8.54 -5.55
CA LEU A 79 15.40 8.53 -6.62
C LEU A 79 16.37 7.35 -6.49
N LEU A 80 16.77 7.00 -5.26
CA LEU A 80 17.68 5.88 -5.02
C LEU A 80 16.99 4.55 -5.28
N TYR A 81 15.85 4.33 -4.65
CA TYR A 81 15.20 3.02 -4.68
C TYR A 81 14.64 2.69 -6.06
N VAL A 82 14.09 3.67 -6.78
CA VAL A 82 13.54 3.40 -8.12
C VAL A 82 14.62 2.94 -9.09
N LYS A 83 15.87 3.41 -8.91
CA LYS A 83 17.00 3.03 -9.75
C LYS A 83 17.69 1.75 -9.32
N SER A 84 17.57 1.38 -8.05
CA SER A 84 18.20 0.18 -7.51
C SER A 84 17.30 -1.04 -7.57
N SER A 85 15.98 -0.85 -7.67
CA SER A 85 15.00 -1.93 -7.73
C SER A 85 14.53 -2.25 -9.14
N ASP A 86 14.68 -1.31 -10.07
CA ASP A 86 14.22 -1.47 -11.46
C ASP A 86 15.43 -1.77 -12.36
N ASP A 87 15.31 -2.79 -13.20
CA ASP A 87 16.32 -3.16 -14.19
C ASP A 87 16.34 -2.17 -15.38
N LEU A 88 15.31 -1.33 -15.51
CA LEU A 88 15.26 -0.25 -16.48
C LEU A 88 16.23 0.88 -16.08
N ALA A 89 16.90 1.43 -17.09
CA ALA A 89 17.79 2.57 -16.90
C ALA A 89 16.99 3.86 -16.61
N ILE A 90 16.65 4.08 -15.34
CA ILE A 90 15.96 5.29 -14.86
C ILE A 90 16.98 6.36 -14.46
N TRP A 91 16.87 7.54 -15.05
CA TRP A 91 17.76 8.68 -14.84
C TRP A 91 17.05 9.80 -14.09
N ASN A 92 17.81 10.69 -13.43
CA ASN A 92 17.23 11.87 -12.80
C ASN A 92 16.54 12.82 -13.82
N SER A 93 16.91 12.75 -15.10
CA SER A 93 16.21 13.48 -16.16
C SER A 93 14.76 13.08 -16.30
N ASP A 94 14.41 11.82 -16.02
CA ASP A 94 13.08 11.27 -16.20
C ASP A 94 12.10 11.80 -15.14
N PHE A 95 12.64 12.29 -14.02
CA PHE A 95 11.88 12.99 -12.98
C PHE A 95 11.67 14.49 -13.28
N VAL A 96 12.35 15.07 -14.27
CA VAL A 96 12.22 16.51 -14.58
C VAL A 96 10.79 16.89 -15.00
N PRO A 97 10.09 16.12 -15.87
CA PRO A 97 8.68 16.37 -16.18
C PRO A 97 7.79 16.34 -14.93
N ALA A 98 7.98 15.34 -14.04
CA ALA A 98 7.25 15.23 -12.78
C ALA A 98 7.45 16.45 -11.87
N LEU A 99 8.68 16.96 -11.78
CA LEU A 99 9.00 18.17 -11.02
C LEU A 99 8.25 19.41 -11.53
N LYS A 100 8.07 19.50 -12.85
CA LYS A 100 7.37 20.60 -13.53
C LYS A 100 5.85 20.46 -13.43
N LYS A 101 5.29 19.35 -13.94
CA LYS A 101 3.84 19.06 -14.01
C LYS A 101 3.24 18.93 -12.60
N GLY A 102 3.88 18.16 -11.74
CA GLY A 102 3.46 17.98 -10.35
C GLY A 102 3.70 19.21 -9.47
N LYS A 103 4.45 20.21 -9.95
CA LYS A 103 4.92 21.35 -9.16
C LYS A 103 5.71 20.93 -7.91
N ILE A 104 6.32 19.73 -7.92
CA ILE A 104 7.01 19.13 -6.76
C ILE A 104 8.12 20.05 -6.24
N LYS A 105 8.78 20.78 -7.14
CA LYS A 105 9.86 21.73 -6.81
C LYS A 105 9.44 22.80 -5.77
N HIS A 106 8.15 23.09 -5.64
CA HIS A 106 7.63 24.07 -4.66
C HIS A 106 7.83 23.61 -3.21
N PHE A 107 7.79 22.29 -2.95
CA PHE A 107 7.98 21.73 -1.62
C PHE A 107 9.46 21.63 -1.24
N LEU A 108 10.33 21.54 -2.24
CA LEU A 108 11.77 21.32 -2.06
C LEU A 108 12.57 22.61 -1.80
N ILE A 109 12.06 23.77 -2.25
CA ILE A 109 12.76 25.04 -2.11
C ILE A 109 11.71 26.11 -1.81
N LEU A 110 11.67 26.62 -0.58
CA LEU A 110 10.69 27.63 -0.18
C LEU A 110 10.96 28.98 -0.84
N ASP A 111 12.23 29.38 -0.96
CA ASP A 111 12.59 30.64 -1.60
C ASP A 111 12.31 30.62 -3.11
N LYS A 112 11.52 31.59 -3.58
CA LYS A 112 11.07 31.65 -4.97
C LYS A 112 12.23 31.98 -5.93
N LYS A 113 13.19 32.81 -5.51
CA LYS A 113 14.31 33.24 -6.36
C LYS A 113 15.29 32.08 -6.55
N GLU A 114 15.64 31.38 -5.48
CA GLU A 114 16.47 30.18 -5.49
C GLU A 114 15.82 29.08 -6.35
N ARG A 115 14.52 28.86 -6.16
CA ARG A 115 13.76 27.87 -6.93
C ARG A 115 13.78 28.16 -8.43
N ALA A 116 13.74 29.43 -8.83
CA ALA A 116 13.80 29.82 -10.24
C ALA A 116 15.22 29.65 -10.83
N LYS A 117 16.27 29.86 -10.02
CA LYS A 117 17.67 29.83 -10.46
C LYS A 117 18.23 28.41 -10.64
N ILE A 118 17.92 27.50 -9.72
CA ILE A 118 18.51 26.15 -9.75
C ILE A 118 17.88 25.30 -10.87
N SER A 119 18.69 24.59 -11.66
CA SER A 119 18.15 23.64 -12.64
C SER A 119 17.55 22.41 -11.93
N SER A 120 16.47 21.84 -12.47
CA SER A 120 15.82 20.67 -11.87
C SER A 120 16.78 19.49 -11.77
N ILE A 121 17.59 19.24 -12.80
CA ILE A 121 18.56 18.14 -12.80
C ILE A 121 19.62 18.30 -11.70
N ARG A 122 20.15 19.52 -11.51
CA ARG A 122 21.14 19.79 -10.45
C ARG A 122 20.54 19.62 -9.07
N LEU A 123 19.29 20.03 -8.88
CA LEU A 123 18.57 19.82 -7.63
C LEU A 123 18.37 18.33 -7.34
N LEU A 124 17.96 17.54 -8.34
CA LEU A 124 17.74 16.10 -8.20
C LEU A 124 19.05 15.37 -7.86
N ASN A 125 20.12 15.61 -8.61
CA ASN A 125 21.43 15.03 -8.33
C ASN A 125 21.91 15.37 -6.91
N LYS A 126 21.71 16.62 -6.47
CA LYS A 126 22.08 17.02 -5.12
C LYS A 126 21.25 16.29 -4.06
N ILE A 127 19.93 16.21 -4.23
CA ILE A 127 19.05 15.54 -3.28
C ILE A 127 19.37 14.04 -3.19
N GLU A 128 19.59 13.38 -4.32
CA GLU A 128 19.99 11.98 -4.39
C GLU A 128 21.31 11.75 -3.63
N MET A 129 22.35 12.51 -3.96
CA MET A 129 23.67 12.37 -3.32
C MET A 129 23.64 12.68 -1.82
N ASP A 130 22.99 13.77 -1.42
CA ASP A 130 22.85 14.13 -0.01
C ASP A 130 22.11 13.02 0.75
N THR A 131 21.12 12.38 0.11
CA THR A 131 20.36 11.27 0.73
C THR A 131 21.21 10.01 0.82
N PHE A 132 21.92 9.63 -0.24
CA PHE A 132 22.79 8.46 -0.23
C PHE A 132 23.89 8.57 0.83
N ALA A 133 24.49 9.76 0.96
CA ALA A 133 25.45 10.05 2.01
C ALA A 133 24.81 9.98 3.42
N SER A 134 23.57 10.47 3.59
CA SER A 134 22.86 10.39 4.88
C SER A 134 22.47 8.98 5.31
N LEU A 135 22.49 8.03 4.38
CA LEU A 135 22.27 6.60 4.63
C LEU A 135 23.58 5.83 4.85
N GLU A 136 24.71 6.53 4.96
CA GLU A 136 26.04 5.91 5.00
C GLU A 136 26.25 4.95 3.81
N HIS A 137 25.70 5.31 2.65
CA HIS A 137 25.75 4.53 1.42
C HIS A 137 25.08 3.13 1.52
N THR A 138 24.24 2.90 2.54
CA THR A 138 23.55 1.62 2.74
C THR A 138 22.08 1.70 2.33
N VAL A 139 21.74 1.06 1.21
CA VAL A 139 20.36 0.99 0.67
C VAL A 139 19.64 -0.32 1.00
N ASN A 140 20.31 -1.26 1.67
CA ASN A 140 19.70 -2.52 2.08
C ASN A 140 18.52 -2.27 3.02
N ILE A 141 17.45 -3.02 2.80
CA ILE A 141 16.21 -2.93 3.56
C ILE A 141 16.40 -3.69 4.87
N ASN A 142 16.19 -3.02 6.01
CA ASN A 142 16.14 -3.71 7.29
C ASN A 142 14.75 -4.33 7.50
N PHE A 143 14.60 -5.59 7.13
CA PHE A 143 13.33 -6.30 7.21
C PHE A 143 12.79 -6.43 8.63
N GLU A 144 13.64 -6.53 9.65
CA GLU A 144 13.17 -6.60 11.05
C GLU A 144 12.55 -5.26 11.48
N HIS A 145 13.19 -4.15 11.15
CA HIS A 145 12.60 -2.82 11.37
C HIS A 145 11.30 -2.64 10.57
N LEU A 146 11.28 -3.10 9.32
CA LEU A 146 10.09 -3.04 8.48
C LEU A 146 8.93 -3.86 9.03
N ARG A 147 9.19 -5.04 9.61
CA ARG A 147 8.18 -5.84 10.33
C ARG A 147 7.58 -5.07 11.50
N ILE A 148 8.39 -4.37 12.29
CA ILE A 148 7.89 -3.53 13.40
C ILE A 148 6.96 -2.43 12.87
N ILE A 149 7.38 -1.71 11.82
CA ILE A 149 6.57 -0.65 11.18
C ILE A 149 5.26 -1.23 10.68
N LEU A 150 5.33 -2.31 9.89
CA LEU A 150 4.15 -2.93 9.32
C LEU A 150 3.24 -3.44 10.42
N ASN A 151 3.71 -4.19 11.42
CA ASN A 151 2.89 -4.65 12.55
C ASN A 151 2.16 -3.53 13.29
N LYS A 152 2.73 -2.32 13.34
CA LYS A 152 2.10 -1.15 13.97
C LYS A 152 1.08 -0.42 13.09
N TYR A 153 1.33 -0.34 11.77
CA TYR A 153 0.58 0.54 10.86
C TYR A 153 -0.12 -0.16 9.69
N HIS A 154 0.02 -1.48 9.57
CA HIS A 154 -0.61 -2.26 8.51
C HIS A 154 -2.13 -2.22 8.63
N THR A 155 -2.78 -2.30 7.48
CA THR A 155 -4.23 -2.38 7.36
C THR A 155 -4.61 -3.72 6.74
N THR A 156 -5.89 -4.07 6.76
CA THR A 156 -6.41 -5.22 6.02
C THR A 156 -6.07 -5.14 4.53
N GLU A 157 -6.06 -3.94 3.92
CA GLU A 157 -5.62 -3.73 2.53
C GLU A 157 -4.13 -4.07 2.37
N THR A 158 -3.27 -3.65 3.30
CA THR A 158 -1.84 -3.97 3.31
C THR A 158 -1.63 -5.49 3.37
N ALA A 159 -2.27 -6.16 4.32
CA ALA A 159 -2.11 -7.59 4.52
C ALA A 159 -2.64 -8.41 3.32
N GLN A 160 -3.80 -8.03 2.79
CA GLN A 160 -4.37 -8.65 1.58
C GLN A 160 -3.47 -8.47 0.37
N PHE A 161 -2.80 -7.31 0.22
CA PHE A 161 -1.84 -7.10 -0.85
C PHE A 161 -0.68 -8.11 -0.78
N PHE A 162 -0.06 -8.30 0.39
CA PHE A 162 1.05 -9.25 0.54
C PHE A 162 0.59 -10.69 0.28
N ILE A 163 -0.55 -11.09 0.85
CA ILE A 163 -1.08 -12.44 0.66
C ILE A 163 -1.39 -12.69 -0.82
N LYS A 164 -2.13 -11.79 -1.47
CA LYS A 164 -2.56 -11.96 -2.86
C LYS A 164 -1.39 -12.10 -3.83
N ASN A 165 -0.34 -11.29 -3.65
CA ASN A 165 0.75 -11.21 -4.62
C ASN A 165 1.92 -12.17 -4.31
N TYR A 166 2.10 -12.58 -3.04
CA TYR A 166 3.32 -13.28 -2.62
C TYR A 166 3.11 -14.58 -1.83
N SER A 167 1.90 -14.90 -1.35
CA SER A 167 1.68 -16.14 -0.56
C SER A 167 2.03 -17.42 -1.31
N THR A 168 1.75 -17.47 -2.61
CA THR A 168 2.07 -18.63 -3.47
C THR A 168 3.55 -18.75 -3.82
N ARG A 169 4.35 -17.72 -3.50
CA ARG A 169 5.78 -17.65 -3.79
C ARG A 169 6.66 -17.89 -2.55
N LEU A 170 6.06 -18.18 -1.39
CA LEU A 170 6.79 -18.39 -0.14
C LEU A 170 7.69 -19.63 -0.18
N ASP A 171 7.31 -20.65 -0.94
CA ASP A 171 8.11 -21.87 -1.11
C ASP A 171 9.10 -21.78 -2.29
N GLY A 172 9.14 -20.64 -3.00
CA GLY A 172 10.08 -20.41 -4.09
C GLY A 172 11.50 -20.14 -3.59
N GLU A 173 12.49 -20.57 -4.38
CA GLU A 173 13.92 -20.42 -4.09
C GLU A 173 14.40 -18.96 -4.06
N ASN A 174 13.67 -18.03 -4.69
CA ASN A 174 14.08 -16.63 -4.87
C ASN A 174 13.54 -15.66 -3.81
N CYS A 175 12.99 -16.15 -2.71
CA CYS A 175 12.38 -15.31 -1.67
C CYS A 175 13.25 -15.34 -0.42
N CYS A 176 13.84 -14.20 -0.01
CA CYS A 176 14.68 -14.16 1.18
C CYS A 176 13.87 -14.51 2.45
N GLY A 177 14.53 -15.14 3.42
CA GLY A 177 13.86 -15.63 4.64
C GLY A 177 13.12 -14.51 5.38
N GLU A 178 13.68 -13.31 5.41
CA GLU A 178 13.10 -12.16 6.09
C GLU A 178 11.83 -11.63 5.39
N PHE A 179 11.77 -11.67 4.05
CA PHE A 179 10.55 -11.32 3.32
C PHE A 179 9.48 -12.40 3.49
N LYS A 180 9.84 -13.68 3.62
CA LYS A 180 8.86 -14.74 3.96
C LYS A 180 8.15 -14.44 5.28
N LEU A 181 8.90 -14.00 6.29
CA LEU A 181 8.34 -13.60 7.59
C LEU A 181 7.33 -12.45 7.46
N LEU A 182 7.60 -11.47 6.59
CA LEU A 182 6.64 -10.39 6.34
C LEU A 182 5.29 -10.86 5.80
N VAL A 183 5.32 -11.79 4.84
CA VAL A 183 4.08 -12.34 4.26
C VAL A 183 3.35 -13.23 5.28
N GLN A 184 4.08 -13.99 6.09
CA GLN A 184 3.51 -14.79 7.17
C GLN A 184 2.86 -13.92 8.27
N ASP A 185 3.47 -12.78 8.62
CA ASP A 185 2.88 -11.82 9.55
C ASP A 185 1.55 -11.28 9.01
N ALA A 186 1.50 -10.93 7.72
CA ALA A 186 0.26 -10.49 7.05
C ALA A 186 -0.83 -11.58 7.07
N GLN A 187 -0.45 -12.84 6.85
CA GLN A 187 -1.38 -13.98 6.88
C GLN A 187 -1.96 -14.20 8.28
N THR A 188 -1.08 -14.18 9.28
CA THR A 188 -1.44 -14.27 10.71
C THR A 188 -2.41 -13.14 11.11
N PHE A 189 -2.21 -11.92 10.62
CA PHE A 189 -3.10 -10.81 10.90
C PHE A 189 -4.51 -11.04 10.35
N VAL A 190 -4.63 -11.47 9.09
CA VAL A 190 -5.94 -11.74 8.46
C VAL A 190 -6.66 -12.89 9.17
N ASP A 191 -5.95 -13.94 9.55
CA ASP A 191 -6.53 -15.08 10.25
C ASP A 191 -7.03 -14.69 11.65
N LYS A 192 -6.29 -13.84 12.38
CA LYS A 192 -6.76 -13.26 13.64
C LYS A 192 -8.05 -12.44 13.46
N GLN A 193 -8.17 -11.66 12.39
CA GLN A 193 -9.40 -10.91 12.13
C GLN A 193 -10.58 -11.82 11.80
N ARG A 194 -10.37 -12.88 11.00
CA ARG A 194 -11.42 -13.88 10.71
C ARG A 194 -11.92 -14.57 11.98
N ASN A 195 -11.00 -14.92 12.89
CA ASN A 195 -11.33 -15.60 14.13
C ASN A 195 -11.98 -14.67 15.19
N GLN A 196 -11.92 -13.34 15.01
CA GLN A 196 -12.62 -12.36 15.84
C GLN A 196 -14.06 -12.08 15.34
N ILE A 197 -14.36 -12.40 14.10
CA ILE A 197 -15.75 -12.44 13.60
C ILE A 197 -16.34 -13.75 14.12
N LEU A 198 -17.13 -13.68 15.19
CA LEU A 198 -17.91 -14.81 15.70
C LEU A 198 -18.55 -15.56 14.52
N PRO A 199 -18.54 -16.92 14.51
CA PRO A 199 -19.38 -17.64 13.57
C PRO A 199 -20.81 -17.09 13.69
N PRO A 200 -21.53 -16.90 12.58
CA PRO A 200 -22.93 -16.47 12.66
C PRO A 200 -23.64 -17.39 13.65
N PRO A 201 -24.45 -16.86 14.59
CA PRO A 201 -25.18 -17.70 15.51
C PRO A 201 -25.89 -18.76 14.69
N SER A 202 -25.59 -20.04 14.97
CA SER A 202 -26.34 -21.13 14.38
C SER A 202 -27.75 -21.03 14.96
N PHE A 203 -28.63 -20.32 14.27
CA PHE A 203 -30.05 -20.39 14.58
C PHE A 203 -30.47 -21.81 14.21
N SER A 204 -30.54 -22.70 15.22
CA SER A 204 -31.34 -23.90 15.10
C SER A 204 -32.72 -23.44 14.65
N THR A 205 -33.20 -23.97 13.52
CA THR A 205 -34.56 -23.72 13.01
C THR A 205 -35.55 -23.80 14.16
N SER A 206 -36.13 -22.66 14.53
CA SER A 206 -37.13 -22.63 15.58
C SER A 206 -38.37 -23.37 15.09
N HIS A 207 -38.66 -24.52 15.69
CA HIS A 207 -39.91 -25.25 15.48
C HIS A 207 -41.16 -24.42 15.87
N ARG A 208 -41.00 -23.22 16.47
CA ARG A 208 -42.11 -22.31 16.79
C ARG A 208 -42.42 -21.31 15.67
N LEU A 209 -41.52 -21.08 14.72
CA LEU A 209 -41.78 -20.17 13.59
C LEU A 209 -42.53 -20.84 12.44
N SER A 210 -42.67 -22.16 12.43
CA SER A 210 -43.55 -22.88 11.49
C SER A 210 -45.05 -22.62 11.71
N ILE A 211 -45.41 -21.94 12.80
CA ILE A 211 -46.80 -21.54 13.09
C ILE A 211 -47.23 -20.37 12.20
N PHE A 212 -46.27 -19.55 11.73
CA PHE A 212 -46.54 -18.52 10.73
C PHE A 212 -46.37 -19.10 9.32
N GLN A 213 -47.27 -20.01 8.94
CA GLN A 213 -47.43 -20.33 7.53
C GLN A 213 -48.00 -19.09 6.82
N PRO A 214 -47.48 -18.73 5.64
CA PRO A 214 -48.07 -17.68 4.83
C PRO A 214 -49.49 -18.11 4.45
N ILE A 215 -50.47 -17.23 4.65
CA ILE A 215 -51.80 -17.39 4.06
C ILE A 215 -51.62 -17.25 2.55
N ILE A 216 -51.39 -18.37 1.87
CA ILE A 216 -51.46 -18.46 0.42
C ILE A 216 -52.94 -18.53 0.09
N GLY A 217 -53.45 -17.44 -0.49
CA GLY A 217 -54.80 -17.36 -1.01
C GLY A 217 -55.05 -18.51 -2.00
N HIS A 218 -56.12 -19.25 -1.74
CA HIS A 218 -56.77 -20.13 -2.69
C HIS A 218 -56.92 -19.42 -4.04
N ASN A 219 -56.33 -19.98 -5.09
CA ASN A 219 -57.03 -20.20 -6.34
C ASN A 219 -56.51 -21.50 -6.97
N SER A 220 -57.49 -22.37 -7.15
CA SER A 220 -57.52 -23.78 -7.52
C SER A 220 -56.92 -24.13 -8.88
N GLU A 221 -56.29 -25.33 -8.93
CA GLU A 221 -56.51 -26.46 -9.86
C GLU A 221 -56.92 -26.15 -11.33
N SER A 222 -56.47 -26.86 -12.37
CA SER A 222 -55.81 -28.18 -12.51
C SER A 222 -55.66 -28.46 -14.01
N ALA A 223 -54.60 -29.17 -14.44
CA ALA A 223 -54.66 -30.02 -15.63
C ALA A 223 -53.48 -31.02 -15.69
N ILE A 224 -53.66 -32.23 -15.16
CA ILE A 224 -52.98 -33.48 -15.60
C ILE A 224 -54.02 -34.60 -15.43
N ILE A 225 -54.69 -35.02 -16.51
CA ILE A 225 -54.36 -36.14 -17.42
C ILE A 225 -54.57 -37.54 -16.81
N ASN A 226 -55.59 -38.21 -17.35
CA ASN A 226 -55.78 -39.61 -17.71
C ASN A 226 -55.18 -40.76 -16.87
N HIS A 227 -56.12 -41.64 -16.54
CA HIS A 227 -56.04 -42.91 -15.85
C HIS A 227 -55.56 -44.06 -16.79
N THR A 228 -54.64 -44.91 -16.29
CA THR A 228 -54.54 -46.40 -16.49
C THR A 228 -54.43 -46.98 -17.92
N GLN A 229 -53.76 -48.11 -18.24
CA GLN A 229 -53.52 -49.36 -17.50
C GLN A 229 -52.52 -50.27 -18.28
N LYS A 230 -51.66 -50.99 -17.52
CA LYS A 230 -51.18 -52.38 -17.65
C LYS A 230 -51.12 -53.19 -18.99
N ILE A 231 -49.90 -53.71 -19.26
CA ILE A 231 -49.47 -55.13 -19.40
C ILE A 231 -49.83 -56.01 -20.65
N ARG A 232 -48.74 -56.60 -21.22
CA ARG A 232 -48.52 -57.87 -21.98
C ARG A 232 -48.81 -57.99 -23.51
N GLN A 233 -47.69 -58.12 -24.24
CA GLN A 233 -47.25 -59.07 -25.29
C GLN A 233 -48.15 -60.25 -25.73
N PRO A 234 -47.86 -60.92 -26.89
CA PRO A 234 -46.61 -60.88 -27.70
C PRO A 234 -46.68 -60.13 -29.02
#